data_AF-H5SN90-F1
#
_entry.id   AF-H5SN90-F1
#
_cell.length_a   1.000
_cell.length_b   1.000
_cell.length_c   1.000
_cell.angle_alpha   90.00
_cell.angle_beta   90.00
_cell.angle_gamma   90.00
#
_symmetry.space_group_name_H-M   'P 1'
#
loop_
_entity.id
_entity.type
_entity.pdbx_description
1 polymer ?
#
loop_
_entity_poly.entity_id
_entity_poly.type
_entity_poly.pdbx_seq_one_letter_code
_entity_poly.pdbx_strand_id
1 'polypeptide(L)'
;MALITVRGYYRNGQIELEELPDGIQEAEVFVTFLRFVPPLSKEERERLIQRFFERMEQGFPLGGKGYVNREELYEERIGRLVSGDGG
;
A
#
# COMPACT_ATOMS: atom_id res chain seq x y z
N MET A 1 -12.21 20.41 -7.34
CA MET A 1 -11.14 19.98 -8.27
C MET A 1 -11.60 18.68 -8.91
N ALA A 2 -11.55 18.58 -10.24
CA ALA A 2 -11.96 17.38 -10.97
C ALA A 2 -10.73 16.69 -11.55
N LEU A 3 -10.67 15.36 -11.46
CA LEU A 3 -9.62 14.58 -12.08
C LEU A 3 -9.95 14.37 -13.56
N ILE A 4 -8.99 14.63 -14.43
CA ILE A 4 -9.10 14.37 -15.87
C ILE A 4 -8.13 13.23 -16.17
N THR A 5 -8.61 12.20 -16.88
CA THR A 5 -7.79 11.06 -17.31
C THR A 5 -7.70 11.09 -18.82
N VAL A 6 -6.48 11.23 -19.32
CA VAL A 6 -6.17 11.26 -20.76
C VAL A 6 -5.37 10.02 -21.11
N ARG A 7 -5.72 9.39 -22.22
CA ARG A 7 -4.98 8.23 -22.73
C ARG A 7 -3.73 8.68 -23.50
N GLY A 8 -2.66 7.92 -23.37
CA GLY A 8 -1.43 8.14 -24.13
C GLY A 8 -0.50 6.94 -24.10
N TYR A 9 0.60 7.05 -24.84
CA TYR A 9 1.68 6.07 -24.89
C TYR A 9 2.95 6.65 -24.28
N TYR A 10 3.62 5.86 -23.45
CA TYR A 10 4.98 6.18 -23.03
C TYR A 10 5.98 5.62 -24.05
N ARG A 11 6.84 6.48 -24.62
CA ARG A 11 7.91 6.12 -25.55
C ARG A 11 9.20 6.85 -25.18
N ASN A 12 10.26 6.12 -24.86
CA ASN A 12 11.60 6.67 -24.63
C ASN A 12 11.66 7.88 -23.66
N GLY A 13 10.84 7.90 -22.61
CA GLY A 13 10.81 9.01 -21.64
C GLY A 13 9.77 10.09 -21.94
N GLN A 14 9.06 10.00 -23.06
CA GLN A 14 8.01 10.94 -23.46
C GLN A 14 6.63 10.29 -23.36
N ILE A 15 5.63 11.07 -22.94
CA ILE A 15 4.23 10.67 -22.95
C ILE A 15 3.56 11.33 -24.15
N GLU A 16 3.20 10.52 -25.14
CA GLU A 16 2.45 10.94 -26.31
C GLU A 16 0.95 10.77 -26.00
N LEU A 17 0.25 11.88 -25.73
CA LEU A 17 -1.18 11.86 -25.47
C LEU A 17 -1.95 11.63 -26.78
N GLU A 18 -2.99 10.80 -26.75
CA GLU A 18 -3.89 10.59 -27.90
C GLU A 18 -4.78 11.81 -28.15
N GLU A 19 -5.04 12.59 -27.12
CA GLU A 19 -5.79 13.85 -27.16
C GLU A 19 -5.13 14.88 -26.23
N LEU A 20 -5.18 16.16 -26.62
CA LEU A 20 -4.71 17.24 -25.76
C LEU A 20 -5.87 17.68 -24.86
N PRO A 21 -5.73 17.60 -23.52
CA PRO A 21 -6.77 18.08 -22.63
C PRO A 21 -6.93 19.60 -22.77
N ASP A 22 -8.17 20.04 -22.97
CA ASP A 22 -8.49 21.46 -23.17
C ASP A 22 -8.01 22.33 -22.01
N GLY A 23 -7.33 23.43 -22.34
CA GLY A 23 -6.91 24.43 -21.37
C GLY A 23 -5.74 24.04 -20.47
N ILE A 24 -5.12 22.87 -20.68
CA ILE A 24 -3.94 22.44 -19.94
C ILE A 24 -2.70 22.62 -20.82
N GLN A 25 -1.85 23.59 -20.46
CA GLN A 25 -0.56 23.81 -21.12
C GLN A 25 0.58 23.04 -20.43
N GLU A 26 0.51 22.89 -19.11
CA GLU A 26 1.49 22.19 -18.29
C GLU A 26 0.78 21.52 -17.10
N ALA A 27 1.18 20.29 -16.76
CA ALA A 27 0.66 19.56 -15.61
C ALA A 27 1.73 18.59 -15.06
N GLU A 28 1.71 18.36 -13.75
CA GLU A 28 2.50 17.30 -13.11
C GLU A 28 1.90 15.93 -13.43
N VAL A 29 2.75 14.98 -13.86
CA VAL A 29 2.32 13.64 -14.27
C VAL A 29 3.13 12.57 -13.56
N PHE A 30 2.42 11.59 -12.97
CA PHE A 30 3.01 10.38 -12.39
C PHE A 30 2.79 9.19 -13.33
N VAL A 31 3.88 8.57 -13.79
CA VAL A 31 3.82 7.35 -14.63
C VAL A 31 4.20 6.14 -13.80
N THR A 32 3.30 5.17 -13.70
CA THR A 32 3.56 3.90 -13.02
C THR A 32 3.66 2.77 -14.03
N PHE A 33 4.82 2.09 -14.06
CA PHE A 33 5.01 0.91 -14.90
C PHE A 33 4.75 -0.36 -14.10
N LEU A 34 3.83 -1.18 -14.59
CA LEU A 34 3.68 -2.54 -14.10
C LEU A 34 4.80 -3.39 -14.68
N ARG A 35 5.82 -3.67 -13.88
CA ARG A 35 6.83 -4.67 -14.24
C ARG A 35 6.24 -6.04 -13.98
N PHE A 36 6.27 -6.91 -15.00
CA PHE A 36 6.01 -8.31 -14.78
C PHE A 36 7.09 -8.86 -13.85
N VAL A 37 6.69 -9.23 -12.64
CA VAL A 37 7.52 -10.01 -11.74
C VAL A 37 7.03 -11.44 -11.87
N PRO A 38 7.86 -12.38 -12.37
CA PRO A 38 7.44 -13.77 -12.43
C PRO A 38 7.04 -14.26 -11.04
N PRO A 39 6.03 -15.14 -10.93
CA PRO A 39 5.67 -15.72 -9.66
C PRO A 39 6.89 -16.42 -9.06
N LEU A 40 7.13 -16.17 -7.77
CA LEU A 40 8.20 -16.82 -7.03
C LEU A 40 8.00 -18.34 -7.04
N SER A 41 9.10 -19.09 -7.11
CA SER A 41 9.07 -20.52 -6.82
C SER A 41 8.61 -20.75 -5.38
N LYS A 42 8.16 -21.97 -5.07
CA LYS A 42 7.74 -22.33 -3.72
C LYS A 42 8.89 -22.14 -2.73
N GLU A 43 10.10 -22.52 -3.12
CA GLU A 43 11.33 -22.41 -2.33
C GLU A 43 11.74 -20.95 -2.11
N GLU A 44 11.61 -20.10 -3.13
CA GLU A 44 11.90 -18.67 -3.01
C GLU A 44 10.93 -17.97 -2.06
N ARG A 45 9.65 -18.35 -2.13
CA ARG A 45 8.60 -17.87 -1.22
C ARG A 45 8.88 -18.29 0.21
N GLU A 46 9.23 -19.55 0.46
CA GLU A 46 9.58 -20.05 1.80
C GLU A 46 10.79 -19.32 2.37
N ARG A 47 11.83 -19.06 1.58
CA ARG A 47 13.01 -18.28 2.01
C ARG A 47 12.67 -16.82 2.35
N LEU A 48 11.74 -16.20 1.63
CA LEU A 48 11.28 -14.84 1.93
C LEU A 48 10.49 -14.79 3.23
N ILE A 49 9.60 -15.75 3.44
CA ILE A 49 8.82 -15.89 4.67
C ILE A 49 9.76 -16.12 5.87
N GLN A 50 10.74 -17.02 5.73
CA GLN A 50 11.73 -17.28 6.77
C GLN A 50 12.52 -16.02 7.14
N ARG A 51 13.06 -15.30 6.14
CA ARG A 51 13.76 -14.03 6.37
C ARG A 51 12.86 -12.95 6.99
N PHE A 52 11.58 -12.94 6.64
CA PHE A 52 10.61 -12.02 7.23
C PHE A 52 10.40 -12.32 8.72
N PHE A 53 10.25 -13.59 9.10
CA PHE A 53 10.11 -14.00 10.50
C PHE A 53 11.38 -13.72 11.32
N GLU A 54 12.56 -14.04 10.80
CA GLU A 54 13.84 -13.70 11.44
C GLU A 54 13.97 -12.19 11.70
N ARG A 55 13.47 -11.37 10.75
CA ARG A 55 13.45 -9.91 10.92
C ARG A 55 12.40 -9.44 11.93
N MET A 56 11.30 -10.15 12.08
CA MET A 56 10.29 -9.84 13.11
C MET A 56 10.78 -10.21 14.51
N GLU A 57 11.55 -11.30 14.67
CA GLU A 57 12.17 -11.66 15.95
C GLU A 57 13.15 -10.59 16.45
N GLN A 58 13.80 -9.87 15.52
CA GLN A 58 14.67 -8.72 15.84
C GLN A 58 13.87 -7.48 16.27
N GLY A 59 12.54 -7.49 16.13
CA GLY A 59 11.65 -6.37 16.39
C GLY A 59 11.70 -5.31 15.29
N PHE A 60 10.55 -4.70 15.03
CA PHE A 60 10.43 -3.55 14.13
C PHE A 60 10.19 -2.29 14.98
N PRO A 61 11.07 -1.27 14.96
CA PRO A 61 10.85 -0.04 15.72
C PRO A 61 9.83 0.82 14.97
N LEU A 62 8.55 0.43 15.02
CA LEU A 62 7.45 1.18 14.39
C LEU A 62 7.00 2.38 15.25
N GLY A 63 7.79 2.81 16.24
CA GLY A 63 7.53 4.01 17.04
C GLY A 63 6.23 3.99 17.85
N GLY A 64 5.52 2.86 17.90
CA GLY A 64 4.30 2.66 18.67
C GLY A 64 4.47 1.55 19.69
N LYS A 65 3.62 1.52 20.74
CA LYS A 65 3.46 0.34 21.60
C LYS A 65 3.25 -0.86 20.67
N GLY A 66 4.06 -1.90 20.82
CA GLY A 66 4.18 -3.03 19.89
C GLY A 66 2.85 -3.69 19.52
N TYR A 67 2.90 -4.65 18.59
CA TYR A 67 1.71 -5.38 18.13
C TYR A 67 0.81 -5.78 19.31
N VAL A 68 -0.36 -5.14 19.40
CA VAL A 68 -1.38 -5.45 20.41
C VAL A 68 -1.80 -6.89 20.16
N ASN A 69 -1.74 -7.74 21.19
CA ASN A 69 -2.21 -9.11 21.05
C ASN A 69 -3.68 -9.06 20.60
N ARG A 70 -4.06 -9.96 19.67
CA ARG A 70 -5.45 -10.06 19.19
C ARG A 70 -6.43 -10.20 20.35
N GLU A 71 -6.02 -10.86 21.43
CA GLU A 71 -6.80 -11.01 22.66
C GLU A 71 -7.01 -9.67 23.39
N GLU A 72 -5.97 -8.85 23.53
CA GLU A 72 -6.07 -7.49 24.10
C GLU A 72 -7.00 -6.59 23.27
N LEU A 73 -6.98 -6.70 21.93
CA LEU A 73 -7.89 -5.96 21.06
C LEU A 73 -9.35 -6.36 21.27
N TYR A 74 -9.63 -7.65 21.53
CA TYR A 74 -10.98 -8.11 21.83
C TYR A 74 -11.45 -7.65 23.21
N GLU A 75 -10.58 -7.73 24.23
CA GLU A 75 -10.90 -7.25 25.58
C GLU A 75 -11.16 -5.74 25.60
N GLU A 76 -10.33 -4.95 24.91
CA GLU A 76 -10.52 -3.49 24.82
C GLU A 76 -11.84 -3.15 24.11
N ARG A 77 -12.18 -3.89 23.06
CA ARG A 77 -13.42 -3.69 22.30
C ARG A 77 -14.66 -4.11 23.09
N ILE A 78 -14.60 -5.20 23.85
CA ILE A 78 -15.68 -5.64 24.75
C ILE A 78 -15.84 -4.62 25.89
N GLY A 79 -14.74 -4.14 26.47
CA GLY A 79 -14.77 -3.09 27.50
C GLY A 79 -15.46 -1.81 27.01
N ARG A 80 -15.19 -1.36 25.78
CA ARG A 80 -15.86 -0.20 25.18
C ARG A 80 -17.36 -0.42 24.90
N LEU A 81 -17.76 -1.64 24.54
CA LEU A 81 -19.16 -1.98 24.29
C LEU A 81 -19.97 -2.10 25.60
N VAL A 82 -19.35 -2.61 26.67
CA VAL A 82 -19.96 -2.70 28.01
C VAL A 82 -20.06 -1.33 28.69
N SER A 83 -19.16 -0.40 28.36
CA SER A 83 -19.15 0.97 28.89
C SER A 83 -20.04 1.95 28.11
N GLY A 84 -20.67 1.49 27.02
CA GLY A 84 -21.34 2.32 26.02
C GLY A 84 -22.86 2.15 25.96
N ASP A 85 -23.51 1.88 27.09
CA ASP A 85 -24.97 1.98 27.21
C ASP A 85 -25.29 2.77 28.49
N GLY A 86 -25.52 4.08 28.31
CA GLY A 86 -25.73 5.03 29.40
C GLY A 86 -25.46 6.47 29.00
N GLY A 87 -26.27 7.00 28.08
CA GLY A 87 -26.27 8.41 27.68
C GLY A 87 -27.20 8.69 26.52
#